data_AF-A0A2D5PCN2-F1
#
_entry.id   AF-A0A2D5PCN2-F1
#
_cell.length_a   1.000
_cell.length_b   1.000
_cell.length_c   1.000
_cell.angle_alpha   90.00
_cell.angle_beta   90.00
_cell.angle_gamma   90.00
#
_symmetry.space_group_name_H-M   'P 1'
#
loop_
_entity.id
_entity.type
_entity.pdbx_description
1 polymer ?
#
loop_
_entity_poly.entity_id
_entity_poly.type
_entity_poly.pdbx_seq_one_letter_code
_entity_poly.pdbx_strand_id
1 'polypeptide(L)'
;MCECKLKKDGSLGWFKRYLKKGESFKADFYNTLDEAVQAAEEANASLISNLMPDRSASDSKSSLILKVEKTVTVRKRRLMEEHLMLSEALKRNSETNIIEPKSVIVPDNNENLRLALIEILKETPYVQLARLTRWGTTLLKENGKWVYAKHTKKTATYFYRERIASGPCGK
;
A
#
# COMPACT_ATOMS: atom_id res chain seq x y z
N MET A 1 2.54 7.52 5.23
CA MET A 1 1.80 7.14 6.46
C MET A 1 0.46 7.88 6.54
N CYS A 2 -0.54 7.31 7.23
CA CYS A 2 -1.80 8.01 7.53
C CYS A 2 -2.05 8.00 9.05
N GLU A 3 -2.73 9.02 9.55
CA GLU A 3 -3.14 9.18 10.94
C GLU A 3 -4.67 9.17 11.05
N CYS A 4 -5.20 8.61 12.14
CA CYS A 4 -6.63 8.60 12.42
C CYS A 4 -6.98 9.85 13.23
N LYS A 5 -7.91 10.69 12.74
CA LYS A 5 -8.33 11.93 13.39
C LYS A 5 -9.85 12.00 13.49
N LEU A 6 -10.34 12.64 14.55
CA LEU A 6 -11.74 12.98 14.70
C LEU A 6 -12.11 14.11 13.72
N LYS A 7 -13.19 13.92 12.97
CA LYS A 7 -13.75 14.95 12.10
C LYS A 7 -14.73 15.83 12.87
N LYS A 8 -15.10 16.96 12.26
CA LYS A 8 -16.11 17.90 12.81
C LYS A 8 -17.49 17.25 13.03
N ASP A 9 -17.81 16.19 12.28
CA ASP A 9 -19.06 15.43 12.40
C ASP A 9 -19.02 14.35 13.50
N GLY A 10 -17.93 14.25 14.27
CA GLY A 10 -17.75 13.24 15.32
C GLY A 10 -17.34 11.85 14.80
N SER A 11 -17.16 11.66 13.49
CA SER A 11 -16.66 10.42 12.91
C SER A 11 -15.12 10.38 12.85
N LEU A 12 -14.54 9.17 12.86
CA LEU A 12 -13.10 9.00 12.66
C LEU A 12 -12.75 8.96 11.17
N GLY A 13 -11.71 9.68 10.78
CA GLY A 13 -11.20 9.73 9.41
C GLY A 13 -9.69 9.49 9.33
N TRP A 14 -9.24 8.93 8.22
CA TRP A 14 -7.82 8.76 7.94
C TRP A 14 -7.28 9.92 7.11
N PHE A 15 -6.21 10.54 7.57
CA PHE A 15 -5.56 11.67 6.92
C PHE A 15 -4.10 11.35 6.64
N LYS A 16 -3.54 11.96 5.59
CA LYS A 16 -2.10 11.82 5.33
C LYS A 16 -1.32 12.53 6.44
N ARG A 17 -0.35 11.84 7.01
CA ARG A 17 0.57 12.43 7.99
C ARG A 17 1.70 13.15 7.25
N TYR A 18 2.00 14.35 7.73
CA TYR A 18 3.13 15.15 7.27
C TYR A 18 4.01 15.46 8.47
N LEU A 19 5.31 15.25 8.33
CA LEU A 19 6.31 15.59 9.33
C LEU A 19 6.86 16.99 9.05
N LYS A 20 6.92 17.81 10.09
CA LYS A 20 7.57 19.13 10.01
C LYS A 20 9.09 18.92 10.05
N LYS A 21 9.79 19.41 9.03
CA LYS A 21 11.25 19.43 8.94
C LYS A 21 11.68 20.88 8.71
N GLY A 22 12.05 21.56 9.80
CA GLY A 22 12.30 23.00 9.79
C GLY A 22 11.04 23.79 9.42
N GLU A 23 11.12 24.61 8.38
CA GLU A 23 10.00 25.39 7.83
C GLU A 23 9.14 24.60 6.83
N SER A 24 9.58 23.41 6.41
CA SER A 24 8.88 22.62 5.39
C SER A 24 8.13 21.43 5.99
N PHE A 25 7.06 21.00 5.31
CA PHE A 25 6.35 19.76 5.62
C PHE A 25 6.68 18.71 4.57
N LYS A 26 7.13 17.53 5.02
CA LYS A 26 7.34 16.38 4.14
C LYS A 26 6.35 15.28 4.46
N ALA A 27 5.89 14.61 3.41
CA ALA A 27 5.06 13.43 3.58
C ALA A 27 5.89 12.34 4.28
N ASP A 28 5.24 11.64 5.20
CA ASP A 28 5.87 10.62 6.01
C ASP A 28 5.97 9.29 5.23
N PHE A 29 7.18 8.88 4.86
CA PHE A 29 7.47 7.71 4.02
C PHE A 29 8.46 6.78 4.71
N TYR A 30 8.26 5.47 4.50
CA TYR A 30 9.08 4.40 5.06
C TYR A 30 9.47 3.43 3.95
N ASN A 31 10.59 2.75 4.12
CA ASN A 31 11.11 1.81 3.11
C ASN A 31 10.52 0.42 3.32
N THR A 32 10.19 0.07 4.55
CA THR A 32 9.61 -1.24 4.89
C THR A 32 8.25 -1.10 5.58
N LEU A 33 7.46 -2.18 5.54
CA LEU A 33 6.20 -2.26 6.28
C LEU A 33 6.45 -2.19 7.79
N ASP A 34 7.50 -2.85 8.28
CA ASP A 34 7.82 -2.91 9.71
C ASP A 34 8.19 -1.54 10.25
N GLU A 35 9.03 -0.77 9.54
CA GLU A 35 9.33 0.63 9.87
C GLU A 35 8.05 1.47 9.97
N ALA A 36 7.14 1.30 9.01
CA ALA A 36 5.88 2.04 8.98
C ALA A 36 4.93 1.66 10.12
N VAL A 37 4.91 0.38 10.51
CA VAL A 37 4.10 -0.13 11.63
C VAL A 37 4.67 0.36 12.95
N GLN A 38 5.98 0.22 13.17
CA GLN A 38 6.64 0.66 14.39
C GLN A 38 6.44 2.17 14.61
N ALA A 39 6.67 2.99 13.60
CA ALA A 39 6.46 4.42 13.72
C ALA A 39 4.98 4.79 13.96
N ALA A 40 4.03 3.95 13.52
CA ALA A 40 2.62 4.13 13.81
C ALA A 40 2.30 3.82 15.27
N GLU A 41 2.89 2.75 15.81
CA GLU A 41 2.74 2.36 17.22
C GLU A 41 3.33 3.42 18.16
N GLU A 42 4.53 3.91 17.88
CA GLU A 42 5.18 4.98 18.65
C GLU A 42 4.35 6.28 18.64
N ALA A 43 3.82 6.66 17.48
CA ALA A 43 2.96 7.82 17.34
C ALA A 43 1.63 7.64 18.09
N ASN A 44 1.02 6.45 18.02
CA ASN A 44 -0.21 6.15 18.75
C ASN A 44 0.00 6.18 20.26
N ALA A 45 1.09 5.59 20.76
CA ALA A 45 1.43 5.60 22.18
C ALA A 45 1.61 7.05 22.69
N SER A 46 2.30 7.89 21.91
CA SER A 46 2.49 9.30 22.23
C SER A 46 1.18 10.11 22.21
N LEU A 47 0.24 9.77 21.34
CA LEU A 47 -1.08 10.42 21.30
C LEU A 47 -1.95 10.01 22.49
N ILE A 48 -1.94 8.73 22.86
CA ILE A 48 -2.69 8.22 24.01
C ILE A 48 -2.18 8.86 25.30
N SER A 49 -0.85 8.95 25.48
CA SER A 49 -0.28 9.59 26.68
C SER A 49 -0.66 11.07 26.79
N ASN A 50 -0.70 11.80 25.67
CA ASN A 50 -1.14 13.20 25.64
C ASN A 50 -2.64 13.39 25.88
N LEU A 51 -3.47 12.39 25.58
CA LEU A 51 -4.93 12.43 25.77
C LEU A 51 -5.38 12.06 27.19
N MET A 52 -4.50 11.42 27.97
CA MET A 52 -4.75 10.89 29.32
C MET A 52 -3.93 11.57 30.43
N PRO A 53 -3.82 12.91 30.53
CA PRO A 53 -3.13 13.53 31.65
C PRO A 53 -3.93 13.46 32.96
N ASP A 54 -5.25 13.26 32.90
CA ASP A 54 -6.13 13.30 34.06
C ASP A 54 -7.03 12.04 34.13
N ARG A 55 -7.04 11.37 35.29
CA ARG A 55 -7.66 10.04 35.51
C ARG A 55 -9.19 10.04 35.49
N SER A 56 -9.83 11.21 35.34
CA SER A 56 -11.29 11.37 35.30
C SER A 56 -11.85 11.38 33.86
N ALA A 57 -11.42 10.42 33.04
CA ALA A 57 -11.95 10.30 31.68
C ALA A 57 -13.46 9.99 31.71
N SER A 58 -14.29 10.99 31.41
CA SER A 58 -15.74 10.82 31.20
C SER A 58 -16.01 9.63 30.26
N ASP A 59 -17.12 8.90 30.42
CA ASP A 59 -17.49 7.75 29.58
C ASP A 59 -17.36 7.99 28.07
N SER A 60 -17.62 9.23 27.63
CA SER A 60 -17.45 9.65 26.22
C SER A 60 -16.00 9.60 25.73
N LYS A 61 -15.02 9.93 26.57
CA LYS A 61 -13.58 9.85 26.25
C LYS A 61 -13.14 8.39 26.14
N SER A 62 -13.55 7.54 27.08
CA SER A 62 -13.25 6.11 27.07
C SER A 62 -13.83 5.41 25.83
N SER A 63 -15.08 5.73 25.48
CA SER A 63 -15.71 5.24 24.24
C SER A 63 -14.96 5.67 22.98
N LEU A 64 -14.49 6.92 22.93
CA LEU A 64 -13.73 7.43 21.79
C LEU A 64 -12.38 6.72 21.62
N ILE A 65 -11.67 6.50 22.73
CA ILE A 65 -10.39 5.79 22.72
C ILE A 65 -10.59 4.37 22.20
N LEU A 66 -11.59 3.66 22.70
CA LEU A 66 -11.91 2.30 22.25
C LEU A 66 -12.25 2.27 20.74
N LYS A 67 -12.96 3.27 20.23
CA LYS A 67 -13.24 3.40 18.79
C LYS A 67 -11.97 3.61 17.97
N VAL A 68 -11.05 4.45 18.45
CA VAL A 68 -9.75 4.68 17.80
C VAL A 68 -8.94 3.39 17.78
N GLU A 69 -8.76 2.74 18.93
CA GLU A 69 -8.02 1.49 19.07
C GLU A 69 -8.57 0.41 18.13
N LYS A 70 -9.89 0.18 18.14
CA LYS A 70 -10.53 -0.79 17.24
C LYS A 70 -10.28 -0.47 15.76
N THR A 71 -10.38 0.81 15.39
CA THR A 71 -10.18 1.26 14.00
C THR A 71 -8.73 1.06 13.55
N VAL A 72 -7.77 1.34 14.43
CA VAL A 72 -6.33 1.13 14.18
C VAL A 72 -6.03 -0.37 14.09
N THR A 73 -6.52 -1.18 15.02
CA THR A 73 -6.29 -2.64 15.03
C THR A 73 -6.84 -3.32 13.78
N VAL A 74 -8.05 -2.99 13.35
CA VAL A 74 -8.64 -3.53 12.11
C VAL A 74 -7.76 -3.19 10.90
N ARG A 75 -7.26 -1.95 10.83
CA ARG A 75 -6.39 -1.54 9.72
C ARG A 75 -5.03 -2.25 9.75
N LYS A 76 -4.41 -2.37 10.91
CA LYS A 76 -3.15 -3.09 11.11
C LYS A 76 -3.30 -4.54 10.68
N ARG A 77 -4.31 -5.24 11.20
CA ARG A 77 -4.60 -6.64 10.88
C ARG A 77 -4.77 -6.85 9.37
N ARG A 78 -5.59 -6.02 8.72
CA ARG A 78 -5.78 -6.09 7.26
C ARG A 78 -4.47 -5.95 6.49
N LEU A 79 -3.63 -4.98 6.86
CA LEU A 79 -2.34 -4.77 6.19
C LEU A 79 -1.40 -5.96 6.38
N MET A 80 -1.36 -6.55 7.58
CA MET A 80 -0.55 -7.73 7.86
C MET A 80 -1.03 -8.95 7.07
N GLU A 81 -2.35 -9.16 6.98
CA GLU A 81 -2.95 -10.22 6.17
C GLU A 81 -2.61 -10.03 4.68
N GLU A 82 -2.80 -8.83 4.13
CA GLU A 82 -2.45 -8.52 2.73
C GLU A 82 -0.93 -8.73 2.46
N HIS A 83 -0.07 -8.36 3.40
CA HIS A 83 1.38 -8.58 3.30
C HIS A 83 1.75 -10.07 3.34
N LEU A 84 1.16 -10.84 4.24
CA LEU A 84 1.36 -12.28 4.33
C LEU A 84 0.93 -12.98 3.03
N MET A 85 -0.25 -12.63 2.50
CA MET A 85 -0.74 -13.20 1.24
C MET A 85 0.17 -12.84 0.05
N LEU A 86 0.70 -11.61 0.01
CA LEU A 86 1.69 -11.23 -1.01
C LEU A 86 2.96 -12.06 -0.90
N SER A 87 3.50 -12.24 0.30
CA SER A 87 4.67 -13.08 0.54
C SER A 87 4.45 -14.51 0.02
N GLU A 88 3.30 -15.10 0.33
CA GLU A 88 2.96 -16.45 -0.14
C GLU A 88 2.77 -16.51 -1.67
N ALA A 89 2.16 -15.49 -2.27
CA ALA A 89 2.03 -15.39 -3.72
C ALA A 89 3.40 -15.32 -4.42
N LEU A 90 4.36 -14.57 -3.86
CA LEU A 90 5.72 -14.48 -4.37
C LEU A 90 6.47 -15.82 -4.22
N LYS A 91 6.41 -16.45 -3.04
CA LYS A 91 7.05 -17.74 -2.78
C LYS A 91 6.57 -18.83 -3.74
N ARG A 92 5.26 -18.91 -4.01
CA ARG A 92 4.71 -19.93 -4.92
C ARG A 92 5.16 -19.78 -6.36
N ASN A 93 5.48 -18.56 -6.77
CA ASN A 93 5.82 -18.22 -8.16
C ASN A 93 7.31 -17.94 -8.34
N SER A 94 8.15 -18.19 -7.33
CA SER A 94 9.60 -17.93 -7.40
C SER A 94 10.30 -18.78 -8.46
N GLU A 95 9.75 -19.96 -8.76
CA GLU A 95 10.29 -20.92 -9.73
C GLU A 95 9.65 -20.82 -11.12
N THR A 96 8.49 -20.17 -11.25
CA THR A 96 7.74 -20.02 -12.53
C THR A 96 8.31 -18.91 -13.43
N ASN A 97 9.57 -18.54 -13.21
CA ASN A 97 10.05 -17.19 -13.41
C ASN A 97 10.74 -16.94 -14.76
N ILE A 98 10.27 -17.62 -15.81
CA ILE A 98 10.87 -17.49 -17.15
C ILE A 98 9.98 -16.60 -18.00
N ILE A 99 10.24 -15.29 -17.96
CA ILE A 99 9.67 -14.34 -18.92
C ILE A 99 10.72 -14.07 -19.96
N GLU A 100 10.44 -14.47 -21.20
CA GLU A 100 11.25 -14.07 -22.33
C GLU A 100 11.02 -12.57 -22.62
N PRO A 101 12.05 -11.71 -22.52
CA PRO A 101 11.91 -10.25 -22.70
C PRO A 101 11.25 -9.85 -24.02
N LYS A 102 11.51 -10.61 -25.09
CA LYS A 102 11.00 -10.34 -26.44
C LYS A 102 9.50 -10.67 -26.59
N SER A 103 8.93 -11.45 -25.68
CA SER A 103 7.49 -11.75 -25.68
C SER A 103 6.65 -10.59 -25.13
N VAL A 104 7.27 -9.60 -24.46
CA VAL A 104 6.58 -8.49 -23.81
C VAL A 104 6.35 -7.35 -24.81
N ILE A 105 5.13 -7.28 -25.34
CA ILE A 105 4.71 -6.22 -26.26
C ILE A 105 4.18 -5.03 -25.45
N VAL A 106 4.85 -3.88 -25.56
CA VAL A 106 4.49 -2.62 -24.87
C VAL A 106 4.05 -1.53 -25.86
N PRO A 107 3.32 -0.50 -25.39
CA PRO A 107 2.95 0.64 -26.23
C PRO A 107 4.17 1.32 -26.85
N ASP A 108 4.00 1.78 -28.09
CA ASP A 108 4.99 2.54 -28.87
C ASP A 108 6.36 1.85 -29.01
N ASN A 109 6.45 0.55 -28.74
CA ASN A 109 7.71 -0.21 -28.66
C ASN A 109 8.78 0.46 -27.76
N ASN A 110 8.34 1.14 -26.69
CA ASN A 110 9.23 1.85 -25.79
C ASN A 110 10.11 0.91 -24.96
N GLU A 111 11.41 0.87 -25.25
CA GLU A 111 12.35 -0.05 -24.59
C GLU A 111 12.45 0.16 -23.08
N ASN A 112 12.52 1.42 -22.63
CA ASN A 112 12.64 1.74 -21.21
C ASN A 112 11.42 1.24 -20.43
N LEU A 113 10.24 1.40 -21.03
CA LEU A 113 8.99 0.91 -20.48
C LEU A 113 8.95 -0.62 -20.43
N ARG A 114 9.44 -1.29 -21.49
CA ARG A 114 9.54 -2.75 -21.55
C ARG A 114 10.46 -3.31 -20.47
N LEU A 115 11.66 -2.76 -20.33
CA LEU A 115 12.61 -3.20 -19.30
C LEU A 115 12.03 -3.05 -17.90
N ALA A 116 11.41 -1.91 -17.60
CA ALA A 116 10.78 -1.67 -16.30
C ALA A 116 9.59 -2.60 -16.03
N LEU A 117 8.82 -2.93 -17.06
CA LEU A 117 7.74 -3.92 -16.95
C LEU A 117 8.29 -5.33 -16.70
N ILE A 118 9.38 -5.70 -17.37
CA ILE A 118 10.05 -7.00 -17.14
C ILE A 118 10.52 -7.12 -15.70
N GLU A 119 11.04 -6.06 -15.09
CA GLU A 119 11.42 -6.08 -13.66
C GLU A 119 10.23 -6.42 -12.75
N ILE A 120 9.05 -5.84 -13.01
CA ILE A 120 7.82 -6.18 -12.28
C ILE A 120 7.42 -7.64 -12.51
N LEU A 121 7.47 -8.10 -13.77
CA LEU A 121 7.05 -9.44 -14.13
C LEU A 121 8.00 -10.50 -13.57
N LYS A 122 9.30 -10.22 -13.43
CA LYS A 122 10.26 -11.12 -12.74
C LYS A 122 9.90 -11.38 -11.27
N GLU A 123 9.21 -10.46 -10.62
CA GLU A 123 8.70 -10.71 -9.26
C GLU A 123 7.30 -11.33 -9.30
N THR A 124 6.49 -10.93 -10.27
CA THR A 124 5.07 -11.26 -10.35
C THR A 124 4.66 -11.59 -11.79
N PRO A 125 5.01 -12.77 -12.32
CA PRO A 125 4.82 -13.09 -13.74
C PRO A 125 3.35 -13.16 -14.18
N TYR A 126 2.45 -13.36 -13.21
CA TYR A 126 1.02 -13.56 -13.41
C TYR A 126 0.20 -12.25 -13.46
N VAL A 127 0.77 -11.08 -13.15
CA VAL A 127 -0.01 -9.84 -13.16
C VAL A 127 -0.41 -9.42 -14.58
N GLN A 128 -1.61 -8.88 -14.68
CA GLN A 128 -2.20 -8.26 -15.86
C GLN A 128 -2.23 -6.73 -15.74
N LEU A 129 -2.15 -6.16 -14.54
CA LEU A 129 -1.90 -4.72 -14.33
C LEU A 129 -0.48 -4.52 -13.81
N ALA A 130 0.21 -3.50 -14.32
CA ALA A 130 1.53 -3.10 -13.84
C ALA A 130 1.55 -1.59 -13.58
N ARG A 131 2.12 -1.18 -12.45
CA ARG A 131 2.30 0.23 -12.11
C ARG A 131 3.76 0.62 -12.12
N LEU A 132 4.10 1.54 -13.02
CA LEU A 132 5.45 2.05 -13.25
C LEU A 132 5.54 3.48 -12.70
N THR A 133 5.81 3.58 -11.39
CA THR A 133 5.77 4.87 -10.65
C THR A 133 6.79 5.88 -11.14
N ARG A 134 8.02 5.45 -11.48
CA ARG A 134 9.07 6.32 -12.01
C ARG A 134 8.66 7.06 -13.29
N TRP A 135 7.81 6.44 -14.11
CA TRP A 135 7.31 7.00 -15.37
C TRP A 135 5.87 7.52 -15.27
N GLY A 136 5.28 7.55 -14.07
CA GLY A 136 3.89 7.98 -13.88
C GLY A 136 2.88 7.20 -14.72
N THR A 137 3.19 5.93 -15.02
CA THR A 137 2.46 5.12 -16.02
C THR A 137 1.83 3.90 -15.37
N THR A 138 0.66 3.50 -15.87
CA THR A 138 0.04 2.22 -15.54
C THR A 138 -0.23 1.48 -16.85
N LEU A 139 0.08 0.19 -16.88
CA LEU A 139 -0.16 -0.68 -18.02
C LEU A 139 -1.15 -1.77 -17.63
N LEU A 140 -2.03 -2.13 -18.55
CA LEU A 140 -2.96 -3.24 -18.45
C LEU A 140 -2.70 -4.21 -19.61
N LYS A 141 -2.76 -5.50 -19.34
CA LYS A 141 -2.58 -6.56 -20.32
C LYS A 141 -3.94 -6.90 -20.93
N GLU A 142 -4.05 -6.68 -22.24
CA GLU A 142 -5.24 -6.95 -23.05
C GLU A 142 -4.82 -7.77 -24.27
N ASN A 143 -5.44 -8.93 -24.48
CA ASN A 143 -5.16 -9.82 -25.62
C ASN A 143 -3.66 -10.10 -25.84
N GLY A 144 -2.90 -10.29 -24.74
CA GLY A 144 -1.47 -10.57 -24.77
C GLY A 144 -0.56 -9.36 -25.00
N LYS A 145 -1.11 -8.15 -25.14
CA LYS A 145 -0.36 -6.90 -25.31
C LYS A 145 -0.59 -5.97 -24.12
N TRP A 146 0.40 -5.14 -23.79
CA TRP A 146 0.26 -4.13 -22.76
C TRP A 146 -0.20 -2.81 -23.36
N VAL A 147 -1.22 -2.20 -22.76
CA VAL A 147 -1.81 -0.91 -23.17
C VAL A 147 -1.77 0.09 -22.03
N TYR A 148 -1.79 1.37 -22.34
CA TYR A 148 -1.86 2.43 -21.33
C TYR A 148 -3.20 2.40 -20.59
N ALA A 149 -3.11 2.44 -19.26
CA ALA A 149 -4.26 2.58 -18.38
C ALA A 149 -4.14 3.86 -17.53
N LYS A 150 -5.27 4.32 -16.99
CA LYS A 150 -5.32 5.56 -16.21
C LYS A 150 -4.44 5.49 -14.96
N HIS A 151 -3.42 6.34 -14.87
CA HIS A 151 -2.55 6.39 -13.70
C HIS A 151 -3.20 7.16 -12.53
N THR A 152 -3.83 6.44 -11.59
CA THR A 152 -4.55 7.07 -10.45
C THR A 152 -4.15 6.42 -9.12
N LYS A 153 -4.55 7.01 -7.98
CA LYS A 153 -4.37 6.34 -6.68
C LYS A 153 -5.05 4.97 -6.62
N LYS A 154 -6.22 4.83 -7.28
CA LYS A 154 -6.96 3.56 -7.32
C LYS A 154 -6.16 2.46 -8.01
N THR A 155 -5.46 2.77 -9.10
CA THR A 155 -4.65 1.76 -9.82
C THR A 155 -3.43 1.28 -9.03
N ALA A 156 -2.96 2.03 -8.01
CA ALA A 156 -1.93 1.51 -7.08
C ALA A 156 -2.52 0.42 -6.21
N THR A 157 -3.71 0.67 -5.65
CA THR A 157 -4.41 -0.30 -4.83
C THR A 157 -4.77 -1.54 -5.64
N TYR A 158 -5.26 -1.38 -6.87
CA TYR A 158 -5.57 -2.51 -7.75
C TYR A 158 -4.33 -3.31 -8.08
N PHE A 159 -3.23 -2.65 -8.49
CA PHE A 159 -1.98 -3.34 -8.78
C PHE A 159 -1.49 -4.14 -7.57
N TYR A 160 -1.45 -3.53 -6.39
CA TYR A 160 -1.03 -4.22 -5.16
C TYR A 160 -1.90 -5.45 -4.86
N ARG A 161 -3.23 -5.30 -4.97
CA ARG A 161 -4.16 -6.41 -4.72
C ARG A 161 -4.13 -7.49 -5.79
N GLU A 162 -3.80 -7.15 -7.02
CA GLU A 162 -3.68 -8.12 -8.10
C GLU A 162 -2.45 -9.00 -7.93
N ARG A 163 -1.32 -8.44 -7.48
CA ARG A 163 -0.15 -9.22 -7.04
C ARG A 163 -0.53 -10.27 -5.98
N ILE A 164 -1.54 -9.98 -5.17
CA ILE A 164 -2.05 -10.90 -4.15
C ILE A 164 -3.06 -11.89 -4.74
N ALA A 165 -4.04 -11.43 -5.51
CA ALA A 165 -5.18 -12.22 -5.95
C ALA A 165 -4.83 -13.22 -7.06
N SER A 166 -3.95 -12.82 -7.99
CA SER A 166 -3.61 -13.62 -9.16
C SER A 166 -2.51 -14.65 -8.90
N GLY A 167 -1.71 -14.48 -7.84
CA GLY A 167 -0.61 -15.39 -7.52
C GLY A 167 -1.03 -16.79 -7.03
N PRO A 168 -2.02 -16.93 -6.12
CA PRO A 168 -2.47 -18.22 -5.60
C PRO A 168 -3.18 -19.12 -6.63
N CYS A 169 -3.71 -18.55 -7.72
CA CYS A 169 -4.51 -19.25 -8.73
C CYS A 169 -3.74 -19.57 -10.01
N GLY A 170 -2.45 -19.23 -10.11
CA GLY A 170 -1.60 -19.56 -11.26
C GLY A 170 -1.33 -21.06 -11.32
N LYS A 171 -2.20 -21.79 -12.03
CA LYS A 171 -1.94 -23.10 -12.60
C LYS A 171 -2.13 -23.02 -14.11
#